data_AF-A0A850KG19-F1
#
_entry.id   AF-A0A850KG19-F1
#
_cell.length_a   1.000
_cell.length_b   1.000
_cell.length_c   1.000
_cell.angle_alpha   90.00
_cell.angle_beta   90.00
_cell.angle_gamma   90.00
#
_symmetry.space_group_name_H-M   'P 1'
#
loop_
_entity.id
_entity.type
_entity.pdbx_description
1 polymer ?
#
loop_
_entity_poly.entity_id
_entity_poly.type
_entity_poly.pdbx_seq_one_letter_code
_entity_poly.pdbx_strand_id
1 'polypeptide(L)'
;MPELPNMLFSTGRSVLSKFGYAHFENGESRDDWAEMWEHLRSDFPLPSGQVPSFDDLSVPVQEAACDYMKIRLLADHYLDECERLHVKIFNGSIETAVVEDYAVARDHYEDSVENFGEAREKVQKLLVNKAA
;
A
#
# COMPACT_ATOMS: atom_id res chain seq x y z
N MET A 1 30.39 5.19 11.89
CA MET A 1 29.03 4.95 12.43
C MET A 1 28.25 4.29 11.31
N PRO A 2 27.64 3.12 11.51
CA PRO A 2 26.70 2.61 10.52
C PRO A 2 25.50 3.58 10.46
N GLU A 3 25.11 3.99 9.27
CA GLU A 3 23.97 4.91 9.09
C GLU A 3 22.69 4.26 9.64
N LEU A 4 21.95 5.02 10.45
CA LEU A 4 20.67 4.60 11.01
C LEU A 4 19.67 4.34 9.88
N PRO A 5 18.74 3.37 10.03
CA PRO A 5 17.64 3.20 9.09
C PRO A 5 16.84 4.52 9.04
N ASN A 6 16.86 5.17 7.88
CA ASN A 6 16.08 6.35 7.47
C ASN A 6 15.53 7.23 8.61
N MET A 7 16.15 8.39 8.82
CA MET A 7 15.71 9.42 9.80
C MET A 7 14.27 9.96 9.59
N LEU A 8 13.58 9.56 8.51
CA LEU A 8 12.15 9.78 8.28
C LEU A 8 11.24 9.20 9.37
N PHE A 9 11.71 8.21 10.14
CA PHE A 9 10.87 7.45 11.07
C PHE A 9 10.97 7.90 12.53
N SER A 10 11.91 8.81 12.87
CA SER A 10 12.04 9.38 14.22
C SER A 10 10.81 10.19 14.69
N THR A 11 9.88 10.51 13.77
CA THR A 11 8.67 11.30 14.05
C THR A 11 7.35 10.52 14.00
N GLY A 12 7.36 9.19 13.84
CA GLY A 12 6.13 8.37 13.98
C GLY A 12 4.97 8.76 13.05
N ARG A 13 5.25 9.48 11.96
CA ARG A 13 4.27 9.72 10.89
C ARG A 13 4.37 8.57 9.92
N SER A 14 3.54 7.56 10.15
CA SER A 14 3.28 6.48 9.20
C SER A 14 3.21 7.05 7.79
N VAL A 15 3.88 6.42 6.83
CA VAL A 15 3.86 6.80 5.41
C VAL A 15 2.41 6.93 4.89
N LEU A 16 1.48 6.20 5.52
CA LEU A 16 0.04 6.30 5.32
C LEU A 16 -0.50 7.73 5.49
N SER A 17 0.03 8.52 6.44
CA SER A 17 -0.41 9.91 6.66
C SER A 17 -0.16 10.83 5.45
N LYS A 18 0.80 10.51 4.57
CA LYS A 18 1.08 11.28 3.33
C LYS A 18 -0.04 11.18 2.31
N PHE A 19 -0.87 10.14 2.41
CA PHE A 19 -2.07 9.94 1.60
C PHE A 19 -3.34 10.31 2.39
N GLY A 20 -3.20 11.10 3.47
CA GLY A 20 -4.30 11.56 4.28
C GLY A 20 -4.92 10.50 5.21
N TYR A 21 -4.32 9.31 5.35
CA TYR A 21 -4.92 8.21 6.13
C TYR A 21 -4.85 8.48 7.64
N ALA A 22 -5.97 8.95 8.19
CA ALA A 22 -6.29 8.81 9.61
C ALA A 22 -7.04 7.50 9.79
N HIS A 23 -6.35 6.49 10.32
CA HIS A 23 -6.88 5.31 10.99
C HIS A 23 -7.70 4.29 10.18
N PHE A 24 -7.12 3.09 10.04
CA PHE A 24 -7.83 1.80 9.93
C PHE A 24 -8.33 1.30 11.30
N GLU A 25 -8.63 2.17 12.26
CA GLU A 25 -8.86 1.72 13.65
C GLU A 25 -10.23 1.07 13.88
N ASN A 26 -11.25 1.25 13.01
CA ASN A 26 -12.61 0.80 13.31
C ASN A 26 -13.35 0.07 12.18
N GLY A 27 -12.66 -0.39 11.13
CA GLY A 27 -13.33 -1.09 10.03
C GLY A 27 -14.32 -0.24 9.23
N GLU A 28 -14.28 1.10 9.40
CA GLU A 28 -14.99 2.03 8.54
C GLU A 28 -14.22 2.17 7.23
N SER A 29 -14.79 1.63 6.16
CA SER A 29 -14.34 1.88 4.79
C SER A 29 -14.34 3.39 4.57
N ARG A 30 -13.20 3.97 4.21
CA ARG A 30 -13.23 5.34 3.68
C ARG A 30 -14.10 5.38 2.43
N ASP A 31 -15.00 6.35 2.39
CA ASP A 31 -15.86 6.62 1.23
C ASP A 31 -15.15 7.44 0.13
N ASP A 32 -13.88 7.83 0.32
CA ASP A 32 -13.16 8.68 -0.64
C ASP A 32 -12.21 7.91 -1.56
N TRP A 33 -12.77 6.92 -2.26
CA TRP A 33 -12.05 6.17 -3.29
C TRP A 33 -11.58 7.07 -4.44
N ALA A 34 -12.30 8.15 -4.71
CA ALA A 34 -11.96 9.11 -5.74
C ALA A 34 -10.69 9.91 -5.40
N GLU A 35 -10.59 10.46 -4.18
CA GLU A 35 -9.38 11.14 -3.72
C GLU A 35 -8.16 10.21 -3.73
N MET A 36 -8.33 8.98 -3.24
CA MET A 36 -7.24 8.01 -3.24
C MET A 36 -6.79 7.63 -4.66
N TRP A 37 -7.74 7.46 -5.57
CA TRP A 37 -7.44 7.20 -6.98
C TRP A 37 -6.67 8.33 -7.64
N GLU A 38 -6.95 9.60 -7.31
CA GLU A 38 -6.19 10.73 -7.87
C GLU A 38 -4.69 10.67 -7.55
N HIS A 39 -4.33 10.13 -6.38
CA HIS A 39 -2.93 9.92 -6.01
C HIS A 39 -2.28 8.72 -6.70
N LEU A 40 -3.08 7.72 -7.09
CA LEU A 40 -2.58 6.42 -7.53
C LEU A 40 -2.74 6.17 -9.03
N ARG A 41 -3.59 6.92 -9.72
CA ARG A 41 -3.87 6.70 -11.14
C ARG A 41 -2.63 6.88 -12.03
N SER A 42 -1.60 7.60 -11.56
CA SER A 42 -0.30 7.68 -12.24
C SER A 42 0.45 6.35 -12.29
N ASP A 43 0.09 5.38 -11.44
CA ASP A 43 0.71 4.06 -11.44
C ASP A 43 0.34 3.28 -12.71
N PHE A 44 -0.70 3.68 -13.44
CA PHE A 44 -1.22 2.96 -14.61
C PHE A 44 -0.91 3.70 -15.92
N PRO A 45 0.33 3.68 -16.44
CA PRO A 45 0.65 4.38 -17.66
C PRO A 45 -0.20 3.88 -18.84
N LEU A 46 -0.84 4.78 -19.56
CA LEU A 46 -1.55 4.49 -20.80
C LEU A 46 -0.79 5.04 -22.00
N PRO A 47 -0.72 4.31 -23.13
CA PRO A 47 -0.04 4.79 -24.34
C PRO A 47 -0.67 6.07 -24.90
N SER A 48 -1.98 6.25 -24.73
CA SER A 48 -2.78 7.34 -25.26
C SER A 48 -3.46 8.12 -24.13
N GLY A 49 -2.70 8.99 -23.47
CA GLY A 49 -3.25 10.01 -22.59
C GLY A 49 -3.30 9.64 -21.10
N GLN A 50 -4.08 10.43 -20.38
CA GLN A 50 -4.14 10.38 -18.92
C GLN A 50 -5.19 9.36 -18.47
N VAL A 51 -4.89 8.61 -17.42
CA VAL A 51 -5.87 7.71 -16.78
C VAL A 51 -7.05 8.53 -16.27
N PRO A 52 -8.32 8.15 -16.57
CA PRO A 52 -9.49 8.90 -16.14
C PRO A 52 -9.57 9.07 -14.62
N SER A 53 -10.33 10.08 -14.19
CA SER A 53 -10.74 10.21 -12.79
C SER A 53 -11.59 9.02 -12.37
N PHE A 54 -11.73 8.75 -11.07
CA PHE A 54 -12.41 7.56 -10.59
C PHE A 54 -13.87 7.48 -11.05
N ASP A 55 -14.57 8.61 -11.04
CA ASP A 55 -15.98 8.71 -11.45
C ASP A 55 -16.19 8.48 -12.95
N ASP A 56 -15.16 8.72 -13.75
CA ASP A 56 -15.17 8.51 -15.21
C ASP A 56 -14.81 7.06 -15.62
N LEU A 57 -14.40 6.23 -14.67
CA LEU A 57 -14.12 4.82 -14.91
C LEU A 57 -15.43 4.05 -15.11
N SER A 58 -15.41 3.01 -15.96
CA SER A 58 -16.52 2.06 -15.98
C SER A 58 -16.55 1.22 -14.71
N VAL A 59 -17.74 0.76 -14.32
CA VAL A 59 -17.97 -0.09 -13.14
C VAL A 59 -16.94 -1.22 -12.96
N PRO A 60 -16.60 -2.05 -13.97
CA PRO A 60 -15.61 -3.11 -13.77
C PRO A 60 -14.20 -2.60 -13.45
N VAL A 61 -13.85 -1.41 -13.91
CA VAL A 61 -12.56 -0.76 -13.64
C VAL A 61 -12.59 -0.09 -12.27
N GLN A 62 -13.72 0.51 -11.88
CA GLN A 62 -13.90 1.05 -10.52
C GLN A 62 -13.76 -0.04 -9.46
N GLU A 63 -14.42 -1.19 -9.65
CA GLU A 63 -14.31 -2.34 -8.75
C GLU A 63 -12.86 -2.82 -8.63
N ALA A 64 -12.17 -3.00 -9.77
CA ALA A 64 -10.77 -3.39 -9.77
C ALA A 64 -9.84 -2.34 -9.13
N ALA A 65 -10.11 -1.04 -9.33
CA ALA A 65 -9.38 0.05 -8.70
C ALA A 65 -9.58 0.03 -7.17
N CYS A 66 -10.81 -0.16 -6.69
CA CYS A 66 -11.11 -0.32 -5.26
C CYS A 66 -10.34 -1.49 -4.65
N ASP A 67 -10.31 -2.64 -5.33
CA ASP A 67 -9.53 -3.81 -4.87
C ASP A 67 -8.04 -3.48 -4.78
N TYR A 68 -7.48 -2.86 -5.83
CA TYR A 68 -6.10 -2.41 -5.86
C TYR A 68 -5.77 -1.44 -4.71
N MET A 69 -6.65 -0.47 -4.45
CA MET A 69 -6.48 0.49 -3.37
C MET A 69 -6.51 -0.18 -1.99
N LYS A 70 -7.44 -1.12 -1.75
CA LYS A 70 -7.48 -1.91 -0.51
C LYS A 70 -6.21 -2.74 -0.30
N ILE A 71 -5.74 -3.41 -1.36
CA ILE A 71 -4.54 -4.25 -1.28
C ILE A 71 -3.29 -3.39 -1.04
N ARG A 72 -3.19 -2.22 -1.66
CA ARG A 72 -2.11 -1.26 -1.38
C ARG A 72 -2.08 -0.85 0.09
N LEU A 73 -3.24 -0.56 0.67
CA LEU A 73 -3.34 -0.20 2.09
C LEU A 73 -2.90 -1.33 3.01
N LEU A 74 -3.24 -2.58 2.67
CA LEU A 74 -2.75 -3.76 3.40
C LEU A 74 -1.24 -3.90 3.29
N ALA A 75 -0.66 -3.71 2.10
CA ALA A 75 0.78 -3.77 1.90
C ALA A 75 1.53 -2.70 2.71
N ASP A 76 1.03 -1.47 2.71
CA ASP A 76 1.60 -0.38 3.51
C ASP A 76 1.47 -0.67 5.03
N HIS A 77 0.38 -1.31 5.47
CA HIS A 77 0.19 -1.73 6.86
C HIS A 77 1.21 -2.81 7.29
N TYR A 78 1.39 -3.85 6.48
CA TYR A 78 2.36 -4.91 6.81
C TYR A 78 3.80 -4.43 6.73
N LEU A 79 4.10 -3.48 5.85
CA LEU A 79 5.41 -2.82 5.82
C LEU A 79 5.68 -2.07 7.14
N ASP A 80 4.72 -1.29 7.61
CA ASP A 80 4.82 -0.54 8.89
C ASP A 80 5.02 -1.50 10.07
N GLU A 81 4.33 -2.65 10.09
CA GLU A 81 4.52 -3.69 11.10
C GLU A 81 5.94 -4.29 11.05
N CYS A 82 6.42 -4.65 9.86
CA CYS A 82 7.79 -5.13 9.65
C CYS A 82 8.81 -4.13 10.17
N GLU A 83 8.66 -2.85 9.82
CA GLU A 83 9.57 -1.77 10.23
C GLU A 83 9.57 -1.59 11.75
N ARG A 84 8.39 -1.57 12.38
CA ARG A 84 8.26 -1.48 13.85
C ARG A 84 8.98 -2.62 14.56
N LEU A 85 8.83 -3.85 14.09
CA LEU A 85 9.49 -5.02 14.65
C LEU A 85 11.00 -4.99 14.39
N HIS A 86 11.43 -4.57 13.19
CA HIS A 86 12.85 -4.40 12.86
C HIS A 86 13.54 -3.40 13.78
N VAL A 87 12.90 -2.25 14.04
CA VAL A 87 13.38 -1.24 14.98
C VAL A 87 13.45 -1.81 16.40
N LYS A 88 12.47 -2.61 16.83
CA LYS A 88 12.49 -3.27 18.15
C LYS A 88 13.67 -4.23 18.29
N ILE A 89 13.97 -5.02 17.24
CA ILE A 89 15.14 -5.92 17.22
C ILE A 89 16.44 -5.12 17.34
N PHE A 90 16.54 -4.00 16.62
CA PHE A 90 17.77 -3.20 16.56
C PHE A 90 18.04 -2.39 17.84
N ASN A 91 16.98 -1.86 18.47
CA ASN A 91 17.09 -1.02 19.67
C ASN A 91 17.17 -1.82 20.98
N GLY A 92 16.80 -3.11 20.95
CA GLY A 92 16.84 -4.01 22.09
C GLY A 92 17.98 -5.03 22.03
N SER A 93 17.93 -6.00 22.93
CA SER A 93 18.66 -7.26 22.74
C SER A 93 17.88 -8.13 21.75
N ILE A 94 18.58 -8.97 20.97
CA ILE A 94 17.93 -9.95 20.09
C ILE A 94 17.14 -10.93 20.96
N GLU A 95 15.82 -10.73 21.00
CA GLU A 95 14.85 -11.60 21.68
C GLU A 95 14.23 -12.53 20.64
N THR A 96 14.32 -13.86 20.86
CA THR A 96 13.83 -14.87 19.91
C THR A 96 12.38 -14.62 19.48
N ALA A 97 11.50 -14.31 20.43
CA ALA A 97 10.09 -14.04 20.13
C ALA A 97 9.90 -12.86 19.16
N VAL A 98 10.69 -11.79 19.32
CA VAL A 98 10.59 -10.61 18.44
C VAL A 98 11.12 -10.93 17.04
N VAL A 99 12.14 -11.78 16.93
CA VAL A 99 12.65 -12.25 15.64
C VAL A 99 11.62 -13.14 14.94
N GLU A 100 10.92 -14.01 15.68
CA GLU A 100 9.84 -14.85 15.15
C GLU A 100 8.65 -14.00 14.69
N ASP A 101 8.22 -13.01 15.50
CA ASP A 101 7.17 -12.06 15.12
C ASP A 101 7.54 -11.29 13.85
N TYR A 102 8.80 -10.85 13.74
CA TYR A 102 9.30 -10.16 12.55
C TYR A 102 9.29 -11.05 11.31
N ALA A 103 9.65 -12.33 11.45
CA ALA A 103 9.61 -13.27 10.33
C ALA A 103 8.18 -13.46 9.81
N VAL A 104 7.21 -13.64 10.70
CA VAL A 104 5.78 -13.74 10.33
C VAL A 104 5.28 -12.46 9.66
N ALA A 105 5.61 -11.30 10.22
CA ALA A 105 5.23 -10.02 9.62
C ALA A 105 5.83 -9.85 8.21
N ARG A 106 7.07 -10.29 8.00
CA ARG A 106 7.71 -10.26 6.69
C ARG A 106 7.00 -11.17 5.70
N ASP A 107 6.61 -12.36 6.10
CA ASP A 107 5.87 -13.28 5.23
C ASP A 107 4.52 -12.67 4.80
N HIS A 108 3.78 -12.04 5.73
CA HIS A 108 2.55 -11.30 5.38
C HIS A 108 2.81 -10.13 4.42
N TYR A 109 3.90 -9.39 4.63
CA TYR A 109 4.28 -8.31 3.71
C TYR A 109 4.63 -8.86 2.32
N GLU A 110 5.42 -9.93 2.23
CA GLU A 110 5.77 -10.59 0.96
C GLU A 110 4.51 -11.03 0.19
N ASP A 111 3.59 -11.71 0.86
CA ASP A 111 2.29 -12.10 0.28
C ASP A 111 1.50 -10.87 -0.20
N SER A 112 1.48 -9.80 0.58
CA SER A 112 0.75 -8.57 0.23
C SER A 112 1.33 -7.86 -1.00
N VAL A 113 2.65 -7.92 -1.19
CA VAL A 113 3.35 -7.31 -2.34
C VAL A 113 3.04 -8.09 -3.61
N GLU A 114 2.96 -9.42 -3.54
CA GLU A 114 2.53 -10.26 -4.67
C GLU A 114 1.09 -9.91 -5.08
N ASN A 115 0.17 -9.89 -4.12
CA ASN A 115 -1.23 -9.49 -4.34
C ASN A 115 -1.33 -8.07 -4.91
N PHE A 116 -0.50 -7.14 -4.45
CA PHE A 116 -0.45 -5.77 -4.95
C PHE A 116 -0.04 -5.73 -6.43
N GLY A 117 0.97 -6.52 -6.82
CA GLY A 117 1.38 -6.69 -8.20
C GLY A 117 0.26 -7.22 -9.09
N GLU A 118 -0.43 -8.27 -8.66
CA GLU A 118 -1.55 -8.86 -9.40
C GLU A 118 -2.71 -7.89 -9.57
N ALA A 119 -3.09 -7.18 -8.51
CA ALA A 119 -4.16 -6.19 -8.54
C ALA A 119 -3.83 -5.03 -9.49
N ARG A 120 -2.58 -4.55 -9.46
CA ARG A 120 -2.10 -3.53 -10.39
C ARG A 120 -2.22 -4.02 -11.84
N GLU A 121 -1.76 -5.22 -12.14
CA GLU A 121 -1.86 -5.77 -13.49
C GLU A 121 -3.30 -5.89 -13.97
N LYS A 122 -4.22 -6.31 -13.10
CA LYS A 122 -5.65 -6.43 -13.41
C LYS A 122 -6.23 -5.08 -13.84
N VAL A 123 -5.98 -4.02 -13.07
CA VAL A 123 -6.43 -2.66 -13.41
C VAL A 123 -5.83 -2.19 -14.73
N GLN A 124 -4.52 -2.37 -14.93
CA GLN A 124 -3.84 -2.00 -16.18
C GLN A 124 -4.45 -2.70 -17.40
N LYS A 125 -4.70 -4.02 -17.31
CA LYS A 125 -5.31 -4.81 -18.40
C LYS A 125 -6.69 -4.27 -18.75
N LEU A 126 -7.51 -3.95 -17.76
CA LEU A 126 -8.85 -3.41 -17.98
C LEU A 126 -8.83 -2.00 -18.59
N LEU A 127 -7.91 -1.14 -18.15
CA LEU A 127 -7.75 0.20 -18.71
C LEU A 127 -7.30 0.16 -20.19
N VAL A 128 -6.35 -0.71 -20.53
CA VAL A 128 -5.83 -0.84 -21.91
C VAL A 128 -6.87 -1.45 -22.84
N ASN A 129 -7.60 -2.48 -22.40
CA ASN A 129 -8.65 -3.13 -23.20
C ASN A 129 -9.83 -2.20 -23.51
N LYS A 130 -10.01 -1.12 -22.73
CA LYS A 130 -11.00 -0.06 -22.98
C LYS A 130 -10.49 1.06 -23.90
N ALA A 131 -9.18 1.18 -24.07
CA ALA A 131 -8.54 2.20 -24.90
C ALA A 131 -8.30 1.74 -26.36
N ALA A 132 -8.53 0.45 -26.65
CA ALA A 132 -8.48 -0.16 -27.99
C ALA A 132 -9.87 -0.28 -28.60
#